data_AF-A0A349JCR5-F1
#
_entry.id   AF-A0A349JCR5-F1
#
_cell.length_a   1.000
_cell.length_b   1.000
_cell.length_c   1.000
_cell.angle_alpha   90.00
_cell.angle_beta   90.00
_cell.angle_gamma   90.00
#
_symmetry.space_group_name_H-M   'P 1'
#
loop_
_entity.id
_entity.type
_entity.pdbx_description
1 polymer ?
#
loop_
_entity_poly.entity_id
_entity_poly.type
_entity_poly.pdbx_seq_one_letter_code
_entity_poly.pdbx_strand_id
1 'polypeptide(L)'
;AAAAAAGDLDAAKRGLDGFTPDTLPGPAAQAGTYALGLVAFREGRTAEAVKHWQAVQTPSAQFALAIAQRREFAGIERLTVEQRAAARLLNASIRLETRQADKALELIDQHLDGRHSFLHRVAQVLTSSGSAEAVRALAAVRTPESQRWQLYGHLVGGRFDEAEQLARTFPANDGYALACRVFLAAARSDPEGARMLYEGSGGLPGAPADYARRLSELYNTADDQVVTEAFDWPDGEVLASGWEPLIPGTGISVRAGGGRLVMEGVQSAVTEDPVTRACIAVPGSRFRLARLAVDISAAAGAQVGLELLDGARKNGVAIAAIGGQPRLQWRQLASGRWAEWRELPYVVAGTTAVMALDFSGGRVFAADPADPLQRTQLSDVLARVQGDWSLGVFGTAAPGTAWKASFDDLRWRLRPDKK
;
A
#
# COMPACT_ATOMS: atom_id res chain seq x y z
N ALA A 1 -18.49 -26.07 -9.56
CA ALA A 1 -18.68 -25.91 -8.09
C ALA A 1 -17.53 -26.52 -7.28
N ALA A 2 -17.23 -27.82 -7.43
CA ALA A 2 -16.16 -28.49 -6.67
C ALA A 2 -14.77 -27.83 -6.82
N ALA A 3 -14.34 -27.52 -8.05
CA ALA A 3 -13.07 -26.81 -8.30
C ALA A 3 -13.02 -25.44 -7.58
N ALA A 4 -14.09 -24.64 -7.66
CA ALA A 4 -14.19 -23.36 -6.96
C ALA A 4 -14.15 -23.54 -5.43
N ALA A 5 -14.76 -24.61 -4.89
CA ALA A 5 -14.71 -24.93 -3.47
C ALA A 5 -13.32 -25.40 -3.02
N ALA A 6 -12.54 -26.06 -3.90
CA ALA A 6 -11.15 -26.42 -3.65
C ALA A 6 -10.17 -25.24 -3.84
N GLY A 7 -10.60 -24.15 -4.47
CA GLY A 7 -9.76 -22.99 -4.76
C GLY A 7 -9.01 -23.04 -6.07
N ASP A 8 -9.25 -24.05 -6.89
CA ASP A 8 -8.80 -24.07 -8.28
C ASP A 8 -9.73 -23.20 -9.13
N LEU A 9 -9.46 -21.90 -9.10
CA LEU A 9 -10.26 -20.89 -9.80
C LEU A 9 -10.16 -21.04 -11.32
N ASP A 10 -9.02 -21.47 -11.84
CA ASP A 10 -8.81 -21.62 -13.28
C ASP A 10 -9.57 -22.82 -13.84
N ALA A 11 -9.56 -23.96 -13.14
CA ALA A 11 -10.43 -25.07 -13.50
C ALA A 11 -11.92 -24.73 -13.31
N ALA A 12 -12.26 -23.96 -12.28
CA ALA A 12 -13.64 -23.51 -12.06
C ALA A 12 -14.14 -22.60 -13.19
N LYS A 13 -13.32 -21.63 -13.63
CA LYS A 13 -13.64 -20.73 -14.74
C LYS A 13 -13.75 -21.48 -16.06
N ARG A 14 -12.80 -22.36 -16.37
CA ARG A 14 -12.88 -23.22 -17.58
C ARG A 14 -14.13 -24.09 -17.59
N GLY A 15 -14.51 -24.66 -16.44
CA GLY A 15 -15.73 -25.45 -16.31
C GLY A 15 -17.03 -24.65 -16.36
N LEU A 16 -16.97 -23.32 -16.27
CA LEU A 16 -18.10 -22.39 -16.36
C LEU A 16 -18.07 -21.57 -17.66
N ASP A 17 -17.15 -21.86 -18.58
CA ASP A 17 -17.04 -21.12 -19.83
C ASP A 17 -18.33 -21.29 -20.67
N GLY A 18 -18.85 -20.17 -21.17
CA GLY A 18 -20.14 -20.13 -21.88
C GLY A 18 -21.40 -20.44 -21.03
N PHE A 19 -21.28 -20.64 -19.71
CA PHE A 19 -22.44 -20.89 -18.86
C PHE A 19 -23.28 -19.62 -18.67
N THR A 20 -24.60 -19.73 -18.89
CA THR A 20 -25.58 -18.76 -18.43
C THR A 20 -26.72 -19.50 -17.70
N PRO A 21 -27.41 -18.88 -16.75
CA PRO A 21 -28.48 -19.53 -16.01
C PRO A 21 -29.60 -20.10 -16.90
N ASP A 22 -29.78 -19.54 -18.10
CA ASP A 22 -30.82 -19.93 -19.06
C ASP A 22 -30.42 -21.11 -19.95
N THR A 23 -29.14 -21.53 -19.96
CA THR A 23 -28.65 -22.59 -20.86
C THR A 23 -28.76 -24.01 -20.28
N LEU A 24 -29.12 -24.16 -19.00
CA LEU A 24 -29.20 -25.46 -18.32
C LEU A 24 -30.53 -25.64 -17.56
N PRO A 25 -31.00 -26.89 -17.38
CA PRO A 25 -32.20 -27.16 -16.60
C PRO A 25 -31.99 -26.90 -15.11
N GLY A 26 -33.09 -26.57 -14.41
CA GLY A 26 -33.14 -26.01 -13.05
C GLY A 26 -32.02 -26.39 -12.07
N PRO A 27 -31.83 -27.67 -11.71
CA PRO A 27 -30.79 -28.07 -10.75
C PRO A 27 -29.36 -27.78 -11.23
N ALA A 28 -29.08 -27.96 -12.52
CA ALA A 28 -27.78 -27.70 -13.11
C ALA A 28 -27.52 -26.18 -13.24
N ALA A 29 -28.54 -25.40 -13.62
CA ALA A 29 -28.47 -23.94 -13.61
C ALA A 29 -28.21 -23.37 -12.21
N GLN A 30 -28.84 -23.94 -11.17
CA GLN A 30 -28.59 -23.55 -9.78
C GLN A 30 -27.16 -23.89 -9.32
N ALA A 31 -26.65 -25.06 -9.68
CA ALA A 31 -25.28 -25.47 -9.36
C ALA A 31 -24.23 -24.59 -10.07
N GLY A 32 -24.46 -24.25 -11.35
CA GLY A 32 -23.62 -23.32 -12.12
C GLY A 32 -23.63 -21.92 -11.52
N THR A 33 -24.81 -21.39 -11.21
CA THR A 33 -24.97 -20.05 -10.58
C THR A 33 -24.32 -19.99 -9.20
N TYR A 34 -24.46 -21.05 -8.39
CA TYR A 34 -23.77 -21.15 -7.10
C TYR A 34 -22.24 -21.14 -7.26
N ALA A 35 -21.72 -21.81 -8.30
CA ALA A 35 -20.31 -21.83 -8.61
C ALA A 35 -19.77 -20.47 -9.09
N LEU A 36 -20.53 -19.72 -9.90
CA LEU A 36 -20.21 -18.33 -10.25
C LEU A 36 -20.08 -17.46 -8.99
N GLY A 37 -20.99 -17.62 -8.04
CA GLY A 37 -20.92 -16.92 -6.75
C GLY A 37 -19.65 -17.26 -5.96
N LEU A 38 -19.24 -18.55 -5.92
CA LEU A 38 -17.98 -18.95 -5.27
C LEU A 38 -16.75 -18.35 -5.94
N VAL A 39 -16.70 -18.30 -7.27
CA VAL A 39 -15.60 -17.67 -8.02
C VAL A 39 -15.54 -16.18 -7.69
N ALA A 40 -16.66 -15.47 -7.82
CA ALA A 40 -16.74 -14.04 -7.52
C ALA A 40 -16.32 -13.74 -6.07
N PHE A 41 -16.76 -14.54 -5.10
CA PHE A 41 -16.39 -14.36 -3.69
C PHE A 41 -14.89 -14.53 -3.46
N ARG A 42 -14.28 -15.57 -4.05
CA ARG A 42 -12.83 -15.82 -3.93
C ARG A 42 -11.97 -14.77 -4.62
N GLU A 43 -12.51 -14.10 -5.64
CA GLU A 43 -11.88 -12.95 -6.30
C GLU A 43 -12.15 -11.62 -5.59
N GLY A 44 -12.81 -11.64 -4.42
CA GLY A 44 -13.14 -10.43 -3.67
C GLY A 44 -14.33 -9.63 -4.23
N ARG A 45 -14.98 -10.11 -5.30
CA ARG A 45 -16.18 -9.51 -5.91
C ARG A 45 -17.44 -9.86 -5.13
N THR A 46 -17.47 -9.50 -3.85
CA THR A 46 -18.52 -9.92 -2.89
C THR A 46 -19.93 -9.51 -3.32
N ALA A 47 -20.12 -8.31 -3.87
CA ALA A 47 -21.42 -7.84 -4.33
C ALA A 47 -22.00 -8.70 -5.47
N GLU A 48 -21.13 -9.20 -6.35
CA GLU A 48 -21.52 -10.09 -7.45
C GLU A 48 -21.81 -11.50 -6.93
N ALA A 49 -21.01 -12.00 -5.99
CA ALA A 49 -21.28 -13.27 -5.31
C ALA A 49 -22.67 -13.28 -4.64
N VAL A 50 -23.02 -12.18 -3.95
CA VAL A 50 -24.34 -11.99 -3.34
C VAL A 50 -25.46 -12.06 -4.37
N LYS A 51 -25.32 -11.37 -5.52
CA LYS A 51 -26.32 -11.42 -6.60
C LYS A 51 -26.54 -12.85 -7.11
N HIS A 52 -25.46 -13.60 -7.33
CA HIS A 52 -25.56 -14.99 -7.77
C HIS A 52 -26.25 -15.87 -6.73
N TRP A 53 -25.86 -15.78 -5.45
CA TRP A 53 -26.44 -16.63 -4.41
C TRP A 53 -27.89 -16.27 -4.05
N GLN A 54 -28.32 -15.03 -4.25
CA GLN A 54 -29.73 -14.64 -4.12
C GLN A 54 -30.65 -15.35 -5.13
N ALA A 55 -30.13 -15.69 -6.31
CA ALA A 55 -30.87 -16.40 -7.35
C ALA A 55 -30.96 -17.92 -7.11
N VAL A 56 -30.25 -18.47 -6.11
CA VAL A 56 -30.19 -19.91 -5.84
C VAL A 56 -30.89 -20.24 -4.52
N GLN A 57 -31.91 -21.11 -4.58
CA GLN A 57 -32.77 -21.43 -3.42
C GLN A 57 -32.29 -22.62 -2.57
N THR A 58 -31.02 -23.02 -2.69
CA THR A 58 -30.48 -24.14 -1.91
C THR A 58 -30.03 -23.69 -0.50
N PRO A 59 -30.11 -24.55 0.52
CA PRO A 59 -29.58 -24.23 1.86
C PRO A 59 -28.12 -23.80 1.84
N SER A 60 -27.28 -24.43 1.01
CA SER A 60 -25.87 -24.06 0.82
C SER A 60 -25.69 -22.65 0.28
N ALA A 61 -26.48 -22.23 -0.70
CA ALA A 61 -26.43 -20.87 -1.25
C ALA A 61 -26.89 -19.83 -0.22
N GLN A 62 -27.94 -20.14 0.55
CA GLN A 62 -28.41 -19.27 1.62
C GLN A 62 -27.38 -19.14 2.76
N PHE A 63 -26.65 -20.23 3.06
CA PHE A 63 -25.55 -20.19 4.02
C PHE A 63 -24.35 -19.39 3.49
N ALA A 64 -23.95 -19.58 2.23
CA ALA A 64 -22.91 -18.77 1.58
C ALA A 64 -23.26 -17.27 1.56
N LEU A 65 -24.54 -16.95 1.31
CA LEU A 65 -25.07 -15.59 1.39
C LEU A 65 -24.96 -15.03 2.82
N ALA A 66 -25.27 -15.83 3.84
CA ALA A 66 -25.13 -15.41 5.24
C ALA A 66 -23.66 -15.12 5.62
N ILE A 67 -22.71 -15.94 5.13
CA ILE A 67 -21.27 -15.69 5.28
C ILE A 67 -20.87 -14.36 4.62
N ALA A 68 -21.25 -14.15 3.36
CA ALA A 68 -20.87 -12.94 2.61
C ALA A 68 -21.47 -11.66 3.19
N GLN A 69 -22.67 -11.76 3.77
CA GLN A 69 -23.37 -10.64 4.41
C GLN A 69 -23.05 -10.51 5.89
N ARG A 70 -22.21 -11.40 6.46
CA ARG A 70 -21.87 -11.44 7.89
C ARG A 70 -23.10 -11.41 8.81
N ARG A 71 -24.08 -12.28 8.52
CA ARG A 71 -25.33 -12.40 9.32
C ARG A 71 -25.56 -13.82 9.81
N GLU A 72 -26.30 -13.95 10.91
CA GLU A 72 -26.66 -15.27 11.43
C GLU A 72 -27.48 -16.06 10.38
N PHE A 73 -27.19 -17.36 10.30
CA PHE A 73 -27.92 -18.30 9.49
C PHE A 73 -28.89 -19.12 10.36
N ALA A 74 -30.19 -18.89 10.19
CA ALA A 74 -31.23 -19.56 10.97
C ALA A 74 -31.48 -21.03 10.54
N GLY A 75 -31.15 -21.38 9.30
CA GLY A 75 -31.52 -22.66 8.69
C GLY A 75 -30.56 -23.82 8.98
N ILE A 76 -29.84 -23.83 10.11
CA ILE A 76 -28.73 -24.78 10.39
C ILE A 76 -29.16 -26.22 10.13
N GLU A 77 -30.34 -26.62 10.59
CA GLU A 77 -30.82 -28.01 10.45
C GLU A 77 -31.02 -28.48 9.00
N ARG A 78 -31.13 -27.54 8.04
CA ARG A 78 -31.27 -27.82 6.60
C ARG A 78 -29.92 -28.06 5.90
N LEU A 79 -28.81 -27.90 6.61
CA LEU A 79 -27.46 -28.09 6.09
C LEU A 79 -26.96 -29.52 6.29
N THR A 80 -25.93 -29.90 5.51
CA THR A 80 -25.18 -31.14 5.74
C THR A 80 -24.46 -31.11 7.09
N VAL A 81 -24.07 -32.27 7.61
CA VAL A 81 -23.38 -32.38 8.92
C VAL A 81 -22.14 -31.46 8.98
N GLU A 82 -21.34 -31.46 7.93
CA GLU A 82 -20.13 -30.61 7.81
C GLU A 82 -20.47 -29.11 7.83
N GLN A 83 -21.52 -28.72 7.09
CA GLN A 83 -21.95 -27.33 7.02
C GLN A 83 -22.64 -26.84 8.30
N ARG A 84 -23.26 -27.73 9.09
CA ARG A 84 -23.87 -27.38 10.38
C ARG A 84 -22.83 -26.87 11.37
N ALA A 85 -21.68 -27.54 11.47
CA ALA A 85 -20.58 -27.08 12.32
C ALA A 85 -20.10 -25.69 11.90
N ALA A 86 -19.86 -25.47 10.60
CA ALA A 86 -19.48 -24.17 10.06
C ALA A 86 -20.54 -23.07 10.30
N ALA A 87 -21.84 -23.41 10.21
CA ALA A 87 -22.93 -22.46 10.46
C ALA A 87 -23.06 -22.08 11.94
N ARG A 88 -22.90 -23.04 12.86
CA ARG A 88 -22.82 -22.75 14.31
C ARG A 88 -21.65 -21.82 14.61
N LEU A 89 -20.50 -22.07 13.99
CA LEU A 89 -19.30 -21.25 14.13
C LEU A 89 -19.49 -19.82 13.60
N LEU A 90 -20.12 -19.66 12.43
CA LEU A 90 -20.49 -18.35 11.89
C LEU A 90 -21.38 -17.58 12.88
N ASN A 91 -22.47 -18.21 13.32
CA ASN A 91 -23.42 -17.58 14.23
C ASN A 91 -22.78 -17.22 15.58
N ALA A 92 -21.94 -18.10 16.13
CA ALA A 92 -21.16 -17.82 17.34
C ALA A 92 -20.24 -16.60 17.16
N SER A 93 -19.55 -16.51 16.02
CA SER A 93 -18.66 -15.38 15.71
C SER A 93 -19.42 -14.05 15.66
N ILE A 94 -20.59 -14.04 15.00
CA ILE A 94 -21.45 -12.84 14.90
C ILE A 94 -21.99 -12.44 16.27
N ARG A 95 -22.34 -13.40 17.11
CA ARG A 95 -22.76 -13.14 18.50
C ARG A 95 -21.64 -12.54 19.33
N LEU A 96 -20.41 -13.02 19.17
CA LEU A 96 -19.24 -12.41 19.84
C LEU A 96 -19.00 -10.98 19.35
N GLU A 97 -19.09 -10.73 18.04
CA GLU A 97 -18.97 -9.38 17.46
C GLU A 97 -20.05 -8.41 18.00
N THR A 98 -21.25 -8.93 18.26
CA THR A 98 -22.39 -8.16 18.79
C THR A 98 -22.50 -8.19 20.32
N ARG A 99 -21.42 -8.60 21.01
CA ARG A 99 -21.32 -8.64 22.49
C ARG A 99 -22.31 -9.57 23.19
N GLN A 100 -22.79 -10.61 22.51
CA GLN A 100 -23.68 -11.63 23.04
C GLN A 100 -22.89 -12.91 23.40
N ALA A 101 -21.86 -12.78 24.23
CA ALA A 101 -20.92 -13.86 24.51
C ALA A 101 -21.57 -15.10 25.16
N ASP A 102 -22.54 -14.92 26.07
CA ASP A 102 -23.28 -16.04 26.68
C ASP A 102 -24.03 -16.87 25.62
N LYS A 103 -24.68 -16.20 24.67
CA LYS A 103 -25.39 -16.85 23.56
C LYS A 103 -24.46 -17.46 22.53
N ALA A 104 -23.21 -17.01 22.46
CA ALA A 104 -22.19 -17.62 21.62
C ALA A 104 -21.74 -18.96 22.21
N LEU A 105 -21.60 -19.06 23.55
CA LEU A 105 -21.22 -20.30 24.24
C LEU A 105 -22.19 -21.45 23.94
N GLU A 106 -23.49 -21.16 23.81
CA GLU A 106 -24.52 -22.16 23.42
C GLU A 106 -24.26 -22.80 22.04
N LEU A 107 -23.51 -22.14 21.18
CA LEU A 107 -23.22 -22.57 19.81
C LEU A 107 -21.82 -23.18 19.64
N ILE A 108 -20.92 -22.96 20.61
CA ILE A 108 -19.52 -23.36 20.52
C ILE A 108 -19.30 -24.68 21.24
N ASP A 109 -19.03 -25.74 20.49
CA ASP A 109 -18.53 -26.99 21.04
C ASP A 109 -17.00 -26.93 21.25
N GLN A 110 -16.55 -26.69 22.49
CA GLN A 110 -15.13 -26.56 22.83
C GLN A 110 -14.27 -27.81 22.53
N HIS A 111 -14.89 -28.97 22.31
CA HIS A 111 -14.20 -30.25 22.06
C HIS A 111 -14.14 -30.61 20.56
N LEU A 112 -14.79 -29.83 19.70
CA LEU A 112 -14.88 -30.14 18.27
C LEU A 112 -13.53 -29.98 17.56
N ASP A 113 -12.93 -28.79 17.65
CA ASP A 113 -11.63 -28.49 17.06
C ASP A 113 -10.93 -27.32 17.77
N GLY A 114 -9.71 -27.00 17.32
CA GLY A 114 -8.93 -25.91 17.89
C GLY A 114 -9.55 -24.52 17.73
N ARG A 115 -10.33 -24.28 16.67
CA ARG A 115 -10.98 -22.99 16.43
C ARG A 115 -12.17 -22.79 17.37
N HIS A 116 -12.99 -23.81 17.55
CA HIS A 116 -14.05 -23.82 18.54
C HIS A 116 -13.49 -23.66 19.96
N SER A 117 -12.43 -24.39 20.31
CA SER A 117 -11.77 -24.25 21.61
C SER A 117 -11.27 -22.81 21.85
N PHE A 118 -10.66 -22.19 20.84
CA PHE A 118 -10.21 -20.80 20.91
C PHE A 118 -11.37 -19.81 21.11
N LEU A 119 -12.43 -19.90 20.30
CA LEU A 119 -13.59 -19.01 20.43
C LEU A 119 -14.33 -19.21 21.75
N HIS A 120 -14.37 -20.43 22.28
CA HIS A 120 -14.92 -20.71 23.61
C HIS A 120 -14.16 -19.92 24.69
N ARG A 121 -12.82 -19.91 24.64
CA ARG A 121 -12.00 -19.10 25.56
C ARG A 121 -12.21 -17.60 25.37
N VAL A 122 -12.36 -17.13 24.13
CA VAL A 122 -12.69 -15.72 23.85
C VAL A 122 -14.04 -15.36 24.48
N ALA A 123 -15.05 -16.19 24.31
CA ALA A 123 -16.37 -16.00 24.91
C ALA A 123 -16.30 -15.96 26.44
N GLN A 124 -15.55 -16.87 27.08
CA GLN A 124 -15.33 -16.87 28.54
C GLN A 124 -14.65 -15.61 29.06
N VAL A 125 -13.70 -15.04 28.31
CA VAL A 125 -13.08 -13.75 28.66
C VAL A 125 -14.12 -12.64 28.62
N LEU A 126 -14.97 -12.61 27.60
CA LEU A 126 -16.01 -11.58 27.47
C LEU A 126 -17.09 -11.69 28.55
N THR A 127 -17.56 -12.89 28.88
CA THR A 127 -18.59 -13.10 29.93
C THR A 127 -18.05 -12.81 31.33
N SER A 128 -16.77 -13.13 31.58
CA SER A 128 -16.11 -12.83 32.87
C SER A 128 -15.57 -11.40 32.98
N SER A 129 -15.90 -10.51 32.03
CA SER A 129 -15.38 -9.13 31.98
C SER A 129 -13.85 -9.04 32.06
N GLY A 130 -13.14 -10.01 31.48
CA GLY A 130 -11.68 -10.02 31.43
C GLY A 130 -11.00 -10.50 32.70
N SER A 131 -11.63 -11.40 33.48
CA SER A 131 -11.00 -11.97 34.68
C SER A 131 -9.58 -12.52 34.39
N ALA A 132 -8.66 -12.34 35.34
CA ALA A 132 -7.25 -12.74 35.16
C ALA A 132 -7.10 -14.24 34.86
N GLU A 133 -7.97 -15.08 35.41
CA GLU A 133 -8.01 -16.51 35.13
C GLU A 133 -8.42 -16.80 33.67
N ALA A 134 -9.51 -16.19 33.19
CA ALA A 134 -9.97 -16.39 31.82
C ALA A 134 -8.94 -15.87 30.80
N VAL A 135 -8.29 -14.74 31.08
CA VAL A 135 -7.22 -14.20 30.23
C VAL A 135 -6.02 -15.14 30.17
N ARG A 136 -5.58 -15.70 31.32
CA ARG A 136 -4.51 -16.71 31.35
C ARG A 136 -4.89 -17.97 30.58
N ALA A 137 -6.13 -18.43 30.72
CA ALA A 137 -6.64 -19.58 29.99
C ALA A 137 -6.67 -19.35 28.47
N LEU A 138 -7.05 -18.16 28.02
CA LEU A 138 -7.01 -17.78 26.60
C LEU A 138 -5.58 -17.71 26.06
N ALA A 139 -4.65 -17.11 26.82
CA ALA A 139 -3.24 -17.01 26.44
C ALA A 139 -2.55 -18.39 26.33
N ALA A 140 -3.04 -19.38 27.06
CA ALA A 140 -2.53 -20.76 27.01
C ALA A 140 -2.98 -21.54 25.76
N VAL A 141 -3.93 -21.03 24.97
CA VAL A 141 -4.34 -21.67 23.71
C VAL A 141 -3.22 -21.55 22.68
N ARG A 142 -2.84 -22.67 22.06
CA ARG A 142 -1.71 -22.79 21.11
C ARG A 142 -2.14 -23.32 19.73
N THR A 143 -3.29 -22.89 19.25
CA THR A 143 -3.73 -23.17 17.86
C THR A 143 -3.11 -22.16 16.89
N PRO A 144 -2.94 -22.48 15.60
CA PRO A 144 -2.39 -21.54 14.62
C PRO A 144 -3.14 -20.19 14.62
N GLU A 145 -4.47 -20.23 14.68
CA GLU A 145 -5.30 -19.02 14.76
C GLU A 145 -5.04 -18.21 16.03
N SER A 146 -5.00 -18.86 17.21
CA SER A 146 -4.71 -18.17 18.46
C SER A 146 -3.31 -17.53 18.47
N GLN A 147 -2.31 -18.19 17.89
CA GLN A 147 -0.96 -17.65 17.77
C GLN A 147 -0.92 -16.45 16.83
N ARG A 148 -1.68 -16.45 15.71
CA ARG A 148 -1.76 -15.28 14.81
C ARG A 148 -2.35 -14.07 15.55
N TRP A 149 -3.37 -14.28 16.38
CA TRP A 149 -3.94 -13.23 17.23
C TRP A 149 -2.97 -12.75 18.32
N GLN A 150 -2.21 -13.66 18.95
CA GLN A 150 -1.15 -13.29 19.89
C GLN A 150 -0.07 -12.45 19.19
N LEU A 151 0.37 -12.86 17.99
CA LEU A 151 1.33 -12.11 17.17
C LEU A 151 0.81 -10.71 16.86
N TYR A 152 -0.44 -10.59 16.39
CA TYR A 152 -1.09 -9.30 16.19
C TYR A 152 -1.11 -8.46 17.48
N GLY A 153 -1.43 -9.07 18.62
CA GLY A 153 -1.45 -8.40 19.92
C GLY A 153 -0.06 -7.89 20.36
N HIS A 154 1.01 -8.62 20.07
CA HIS A 154 2.38 -8.14 20.32
C HIS A 154 2.74 -6.98 19.40
N LEU A 155 2.39 -7.06 18.11
CA LEU A 155 2.62 -5.98 17.13
C LEU A 155 1.91 -4.68 17.52
N VAL A 156 0.62 -4.74 17.84
CA VAL A 156 -0.16 -3.56 18.28
C VAL A 156 0.34 -3.02 19.61
N GLY A 157 0.86 -3.88 20.49
CA GLY A 157 1.46 -3.50 21.76
C GLY A 157 2.89 -2.98 21.68
N GLY A 158 3.49 -2.84 20.50
CA GLY A 158 4.89 -2.41 20.33
C GLY A 158 5.93 -3.40 20.86
N ARG A 159 5.52 -4.65 21.15
CA ARG A 159 6.35 -5.73 21.69
C ARG A 159 7.02 -6.49 20.54
N PHE A 160 7.93 -5.83 19.83
CA PHE A 160 8.50 -6.35 18.58
C PHE A 160 9.37 -7.59 18.79
N ASP A 161 10.10 -7.69 19.90
CA ASP A 161 10.93 -8.87 20.20
C ASP A 161 10.07 -10.12 20.47
N GLU A 162 8.99 -9.99 21.25
CA GLU A 162 8.04 -11.08 21.48
C GLU A 162 7.27 -11.45 20.21
N ALA A 163 6.89 -10.45 19.41
CA ALA A 163 6.28 -10.67 18.11
C ALA A 163 7.22 -11.48 17.20
N GLU A 164 8.51 -11.15 17.15
CA GLU A 164 9.50 -11.86 16.34
C GLU A 164 9.72 -13.29 16.84
N GLN A 165 9.90 -13.48 18.15
CA GLN A 165 10.04 -14.80 18.74
C GLN A 165 8.85 -15.70 18.39
N LEU A 166 7.64 -15.18 18.55
CA LEU A 166 6.42 -15.90 18.20
C LEU A 166 6.32 -16.13 16.69
N ALA A 167 6.63 -15.12 15.86
CA ALA A 167 6.60 -15.23 14.41
C ALA A 167 7.54 -16.34 13.91
N ARG A 168 8.69 -16.57 14.56
CA ARG A 168 9.62 -17.66 14.22
C ARG A 168 9.07 -19.07 14.51
N THR A 169 8.07 -19.19 15.38
CA THR A 169 7.43 -20.50 15.69
C THR A 169 6.44 -20.98 14.63
N PHE A 170 5.99 -20.08 13.74
CA PHE A 170 5.08 -20.45 12.66
C PHE A 170 5.80 -21.23 11.55
N PRO A 171 5.08 -22.13 10.86
CA PRO A 171 5.58 -22.78 9.65
C PRO A 171 6.17 -21.78 8.65
N ALA A 172 7.21 -22.18 7.93
CA ALA A 172 7.88 -21.32 6.96
C ALA A 172 6.95 -20.86 5.83
N ASN A 173 5.89 -21.61 5.53
CA ASN A 173 4.88 -21.30 4.52
C ASN A 173 3.63 -20.59 5.06
N ASP A 174 3.62 -20.17 6.34
CA ASP A 174 2.51 -19.37 6.87
C ASP A 174 2.62 -17.94 6.34
N GLY A 175 1.81 -17.60 5.33
CA GLY A 175 1.84 -16.29 4.67
C GLY A 175 1.61 -15.11 5.61
N TYR A 176 0.77 -15.26 6.65
CA TYR A 176 0.56 -14.19 7.63
C TYR A 176 1.83 -13.95 8.45
N ALA A 177 2.45 -15.02 8.96
CA ALA A 177 3.69 -14.91 9.72
C ALA A 177 4.84 -14.37 8.86
N LEU A 178 4.96 -14.80 7.59
CA LEU A 178 5.94 -14.26 6.65
C LEU A 178 5.77 -12.75 6.45
N ALA A 179 4.55 -12.28 6.20
CA ALA A 179 4.28 -10.85 6.06
C ALA A 179 4.65 -10.08 7.34
N CYS A 180 4.35 -10.63 8.52
CA CYS A 180 4.72 -10.03 9.80
C CYS A 180 6.24 -9.96 9.99
N ARG A 181 7.00 -11.01 9.61
CA ARG A 181 8.47 -11.01 9.69
C ARG A 181 9.08 -9.91 8.82
N VAL A 182 8.55 -9.70 7.61
CA VAL A 182 8.99 -8.59 6.73
C VAL A 182 8.73 -7.24 7.40
N PHE A 183 7.52 -7.00 7.91
CA PHE A 183 7.19 -5.74 8.59
C PHE A 183 7.96 -5.52 9.90
N LEU A 184 8.31 -6.60 10.62
CA LEU A 184 9.11 -6.52 11.84
C LEU A 184 10.56 -6.13 11.55
N ALA A 185 11.19 -6.72 10.53
CA ALA A 185 12.55 -6.34 10.11
C ALA A 185 12.58 -4.86 9.69
N ALA A 186 11.60 -4.45 8.89
CA ALA A 186 11.32 -3.08 8.52
C ALA A 186 11.24 -2.12 9.74
N ALA A 187 10.40 -2.46 10.73
CA ALA A 187 10.19 -1.64 11.92
C ALA A 187 11.43 -1.51 12.83
N ARG A 188 12.43 -2.39 12.67
CA ARG A 188 13.71 -2.36 13.39
C ARG A 188 14.81 -1.62 12.63
N SER A 189 14.46 -0.87 11.59
CA SER A 189 15.42 -0.18 10.71
C SER A 189 16.39 -1.14 10.03
N ASP A 190 15.94 -2.36 9.70
CA ASP A 190 16.66 -3.32 8.86
C ASP A 190 15.96 -3.48 7.49
N PRO A 191 16.06 -2.47 6.60
CA PRO A 191 15.38 -2.50 5.31
C PRO A 191 15.96 -3.57 4.36
N GLU A 192 17.24 -3.91 4.49
CA GLU A 192 17.89 -4.95 3.71
C GLU A 192 17.39 -6.34 4.12
N GLY A 193 17.33 -6.63 5.42
CA GLY A 193 16.74 -7.85 5.95
C GLY A 193 15.26 -8.00 5.59
N ALA A 194 14.48 -6.91 5.66
CA ALA A 194 13.09 -6.91 5.24
C ALA A 194 12.94 -7.27 3.74
N ARG A 195 13.80 -6.72 2.89
CA ARG A 195 13.83 -7.03 1.45
C ARG A 195 14.20 -8.49 1.20
N MET A 196 15.24 -9.01 1.84
CA MET A 196 15.63 -10.42 1.70
C MET A 196 14.52 -11.38 2.12
N LEU A 197 13.82 -11.07 3.22
CA LEU A 197 12.68 -11.87 3.69
C LEU A 197 11.51 -11.85 2.69
N TYR A 198 11.23 -10.70 2.07
CA TYR A 198 10.20 -10.59 1.05
C TYR A 198 10.57 -11.36 -0.22
N GLU A 199 11.79 -11.19 -0.74
CA GLU A 199 12.29 -11.89 -1.93
C GLU A 199 12.28 -13.42 -1.71
N GLY A 200 12.73 -13.89 -0.54
CA GLY A 200 12.72 -15.30 -0.16
C GLY A 200 11.34 -15.91 0.08
N SER A 201 10.28 -15.10 0.15
CA SER A 201 8.91 -15.57 0.45
C SER A 201 8.17 -16.16 -0.76
N GLY A 202 8.67 -15.94 -1.98
CA GLY A 202 8.00 -16.39 -3.20
C GLY A 202 6.63 -15.75 -3.45
N GLY A 203 6.42 -14.51 -3.00
CA GLY A 203 5.15 -13.78 -3.20
C GLY A 203 4.12 -13.94 -2.09
N LEU A 204 4.54 -14.32 -0.88
CA LEU A 204 3.72 -14.40 0.34
C LEU A 204 2.41 -15.22 0.17
N PRO A 205 2.49 -16.48 -0.27
CA PRO A 205 1.30 -17.31 -0.49
C PRO A 205 0.50 -17.46 0.81
N GLY A 206 -0.82 -17.23 0.73
CA GLY A 206 -1.73 -17.35 1.89
C GLY A 206 -1.66 -16.17 2.88
N ALA A 207 -0.89 -15.12 2.59
CA ALA A 207 -0.95 -13.88 3.36
C ALA A 207 -2.26 -13.13 3.08
N PRO A 208 -2.77 -12.32 4.03
CA PRO A 208 -3.88 -11.42 3.75
C PRO A 208 -3.58 -10.54 2.53
N ALA A 209 -4.54 -10.41 1.61
CA ALA A 209 -4.33 -9.77 0.30
C ALA A 209 -3.77 -8.34 0.41
N ASP A 210 -4.25 -7.55 1.38
CA ASP A 210 -3.73 -6.19 1.61
C ASP A 210 -2.28 -6.17 2.07
N TYR A 211 -1.85 -7.17 2.84
CA TYR A 211 -0.48 -7.27 3.33
C TYR A 211 0.44 -7.65 2.18
N ALA A 212 0.05 -8.67 1.41
CA ALA A 212 0.77 -9.09 0.21
C ALA A 212 0.88 -7.96 -0.82
N ARG A 213 -0.23 -7.25 -1.09
CA ARG A 213 -0.25 -6.10 -2.00
C ARG A 213 0.69 -5.00 -1.53
N ARG A 214 0.62 -4.61 -0.24
CA ARG A 214 1.47 -3.54 0.30
C ARG A 214 2.96 -3.91 0.23
N LEU A 215 3.31 -5.14 0.59
CA LEU A 215 4.69 -5.61 0.51
C LEU A 215 5.18 -5.73 -0.93
N SER A 216 4.31 -6.13 -1.87
CA SER A 216 4.61 -6.12 -3.30
C SER A 216 4.81 -4.70 -3.84
N GLU A 217 3.97 -3.74 -3.46
CA GLU A 217 4.13 -2.34 -3.84
C GLU A 217 5.48 -1.80 -3.41
N LEU A 218 5.93 -2.16 -2.19
CA LEU A 218 7.19 -1.72 -1.58
C LEU A 218 8.43 -2.41 -2.17
N TYR A 219 8.40 -3.72 -2.35
CA TYR A 219 9.60 -4.52 -2.61
C TYR A 219 9.64 -5.18 -3.98
N ASN A 220 8.51 -5.27 -4.70
CA ASN A 220 8.50 -5.84 -6.05
C ASN A 220 8.98 -4.81 -7.08
N THR A 221 10.27 -4.47 -7.03
CA THR A 221 10.95 -3.49 -7.89
C THR A 221 11.98 -4.15 -8.82
N ALA A 222 12.09 -5.48 -8.83
CA ALA A 222 13.13 -6.20 -9.58
C ALA A 222 13.04 -5.98 -11.10
N ASP A 223 11.82 -5.82 -11.62
CA ASP A 223 11.56 -5.55 -13.04
C ASP A 223 11.35 -4.05 -13.33
N ASP A 224 11.50 -3.18 -12.33
CA ASP A 224 11.37 -1.75 -12.57
C ASP A 224 12.54 -1.26 -13.44
N GLN A 225 12.22 -0.52 -14.48
CA GLN A 225 13.22 0.23 -15.23
C GLN A 225 13.70 1.38 -14.36
N VAL A 226 14.99 1.35 -13.99
CA VAL A 226 15.66 2.46 -13.31
C VAL A 226 16.29 3.36 -14.37
N VAL A 227 15.88 4.62 -14.39
CA VAL A 227 16.52 5.66 -15.19
C VAL A 227 17.31 6.56 -14.26
N THR A 228 18.56 6.83 -14.63
CA THR A 228 19.47 7.72 -13.89
C THR A 228 19.85 8.86 -14.81
N GLU A 229 19.56 10.09 -14.40
CA GLU A 229 20.09 11.30 -15.00
C GLU A 229 21.24 11.79 -14.11
N ALA A 230 22.47 11.64 -14.62
CA ALA A 230 23.67 12.06 -13.93
C ALA A 230 23.95 13.55 -14.11
N PHE A 231 23.31 14.22 -15.09
CA PHE A 231 23.64 15.59 -15.50
C PHE A 231 25.11 15.77 -15.90
N ASP A 232 25.74 14.73 -16.46
CA ASP A 232 27.12 14.72 -16.96
C ASP A 232 27.25 15.38 -18.35
N TRP A 233 26.38 16.34 -18.63
CA TRP A 233 26.36 17.08 -19.88
C TRP A 233 27.59 18.00 -19.97
N PRO A 234 28.05 18.34 -21.18
CA PRO A 234 29.07 19.36 -21.40
C PRO A 234 28.88 20.62 -20.55
N ASP A 235 29.96 21.08 -19.90
CA ASP A 235 29.91 22.28 -19.06
C ASP A 235 29.35 23.49 -19.84
N GLY A 236 28.37 24.16 -19.26
CA GLY A 236 27.67 25.29 -19.88
C GLY A 236 26.53 24.92 -20.83
N GLU A 237 26.30 23.64 -21.11
CA GLU A 237 25.10 23.17 -21.80
C GLU A 237 23.85 23.52 -20.98
N VAL A 238 22.83 24.07 -21.63
CA VAL A 238 21.64 24.57 -20.92
C VAL A 238 20.78 23.42 -20.43
N LEU A 239 20.35 22.54 -21.35
CA LEU A 239 19.56 21.34 -21.08
C LEU A 239 19.78 20.30 -22.18
N ALA A 240 19.95 19.03 -21.80
CA ALA A 240 20.05 17.92 -22.75
C ALA A 240 18.71 17.63 -23.46
N SER A 241 18.75 16.80 -24.50
CA SER A 241 17.56 16.38 -25.23
C SER A 241 16.48 15.75 -24.31
N GLY A 242 15.22 16.14 -24.50
CA GLY A 242 14.08 15.68 -23.70
C GLY A 242 13.82 16.49 -22.43
N TRP A 243 14.76 17.35 -22.03
CA TRP A 243 14.56 18.30 -20.94
C TRP A 243 13.96 19.61 -21.45
N GLU A 244 13.03 20.16 -20.68
CA GLU A 244 12.33 21.40 -21.00
C GLU A 244 12.57 22.47 -19.92
N PRO A 245 12.97 23.69 -20.32
CA PRO A 245 13.08 24.81 -19.41
C PRO A 245 11.72 25.49 -19.22
N LEU A 246 11.32 25.73 -17.97
CA LEU A 246 10.25 26.70 -17.65
C LEU A 246 10.84 27.81 -16.79
N ILE A 247 11.29 28.88 -17.46
CA ILE A 247 12.10 29.94 -16.84
C ILE A 247 11.67 31.38 -17.22
N PRO A 248 10.42 31.70 -17.62
CA PRO A 248 10.15 33.04 -18.12
C PRO A 248 10.31 34.10 -17.01
N GLY A 249 11.40 34.89 -17.08
CA GLY A 249 11.57 36.11 -16.31
C GLY A 249 12.04 35.96 -14.85
N THR A 250 12.64 34.83 -14.46
CA THR A 250 13.11 34.61 -13.07
C THR A 250 14.52 35.13 -12.77
N GLY A 251 15.33 35.45 -13.79
CA GLY A 251 16.71 35.92 -13.60
C GLY A 251 17.69 34.82 -13.17
N ILE A 252 17.26 33.56 -13.22
CA ILE A 252 18.05 32.38 -12.85
C ILE A 252 18.47 31.63 -14.11
N SER A 253 19.76 31.34 -14.21
CA SER A 253 20.32 30.50 -15.26
C SER A 253 20.20 29.03 -14.89
N VAL A 254 19.99 28.18 -15.90
CA VAL A 254 20.00 26.71 -15.78
C VAL A 254 21.08 26.19 -16.72
N ARG A 255 22.05 25.45 -16.19
CA ARG A 255 23.17 24.91 -16.98
C ARG A 255 23.82 23.71 -16.31
N ALA A 256 24.44 22.84 -17.10
CA ALA A 256 25.37 21.86 -16.58
C ALA A 256 26.67 22.53 -16.10
N GLY A 257 27.22 22.04 -15.00
CA GLY A 257 28.50 22.50 -14.47
C GLY A 257 29.06 21.52 -13.44
N GLY A 258 30.24 20.96 -13.72
CA GLY A 258 30.91 20.02 -12.82
C GLY A 258 30.16 18.70 -12.65
N GLY A 259 29.53 18.21 -13.73
CA GLY A 259 28.75 16.96 -13.73
C GLY A 259 27.44 17.04 -12.94
N ARG A 260 26.86 18.25 -12.86
CA ARG A 260 25.60 18.52 -12.14
C ARG A 260 24.77 19.52 -12.93
N LEU A 261 23.47 19.50 -12.71
CA LEU A 261 22.61 20.58 -13.16
C LEU A 261 22.65 21.71 -12.13
N VAL A 262 22.99 22.92 -12.57
CA VAL A 262 23.15 24.09 -11.72
C VAL A 262 22.06 25.10 -12.04
N MET A 263 21.36 25.56 -10.99
CA MET A 263 20.52 26.74 -11.04
C MET A 263 21.18 27.85 -10.23
N GLU A 264 21.50 28.97 -10.87
CA GLU A 264 22.12 30.10 -10.18
C GLU A 264 21.77 31.45 -10.80
N GLY A 265 21.70 32.47 -9.96
CA GLY A 265 21.42 33.84 -10.38
C GLY A 265 20.84 34.68 -9.23
N VAL A 266 20.18 35.77 -9.60
CA VAL A 266 19.44 36.64 -8.68
C VAL A 266 17.97 36.56 -9.06
N GLN A 267 17.12 36.15 -8.11
CA GLN A 267 15.70 35.99 -8.36
C GLN A 267 15.06 37.34 -8.71
N SER A 268 14.48 37.47 -9.91
CA SER A 268 13.64 38.60 -10.31
C SER A 268 12.16 38.32 -10.08
N ALA A 269 11.39 39.37 -9.80
CA ALA A 269 10.01 39.30 -9.28
C ALA A 269 8.89 39.28 -10.34
N VAL A 270 9.19 39.17 -11.64
CA VAL A 270 8.31 39.77 -12.66
C VAL A 270 7.13 38.88 -13.09
N THR A 271 6.84 37.77 -12.42
CA THR A 271 5.77 36.84 -12.84
C THR A 271 4.89 36.33 -11.69
N GLU A 272 3.68 35.87 -12.03
CA GLU A 272 2.73 35.23 -11.09
C GLU A 272 3.26 33.90 -10.52
N ASP A 273 4.26 33.27 -11.16
CA ASP A 273 4.92 32.05 -10.70
C ASP A 273 6.45 32.19 -10.83
N PRO A 274 7.14 32.77 -9.81
CA PRO A 274 8.58 33.05 -9.85
C PRO A 274 9.40 31.78 -9.55
N VAL A 275 9.13 30.69 -10.27
CA VAL A 275 9.77 29.39 -10.07
C VAL A 275 10.53 29.02 -11.34
N THR A 276 11.82 28.76 -11.20
CA THR A 276 12.68 28.23 -12.25
C THR A 276 12.58 26.71 -12.26
N ARG A 277 12.31 26.10 -13.41
CA ARG A 277 12.23 24.64 -13.54
C ARG A 277 13.03 24.11 -14.71
N ALA A 278 13.54 22.90 -14.52
CA ALA A 278 14.01 22.01 -15.56
C ALA A 278 13.29 20.68 -15.38
N CYS A 279 12.67 20.17 -16.44
CA CYS A 279 11.78 19.01 -16.31
C CYS A 279 11.87 18.08 -17.52
N ILE A 280 11.47 16.83 -17.31
CA ILE A 280 11.40 15.77 -18.31
C ILE A 280 10.02 15.11 -18.26
N ALA A 281 9.53 14.67 -19.41
CA ALA A 281 8.31 13.89 -19.49
C ALA A 281 8.54 12.43 -19.04
N VAL A 282 7.67 11.90 -18.18
CA VAL A 282 7.71 10.51 -17.71
C VAL A 282 6.34 9.84 -17.86
N PRO A 283 6.26 8.55 -18.22
CA PRO A 283 4.97 7.87 -18.36
C PRO A 283 4.26 7.72 -17.00
N GLY A 284 3.18 8.48 -16.78
CA GLY A 284 2.51 8.54 -15.47
C GLY A 284 1.90 7.21 -15.02
N SER A 285 1.43 6.39 -15.97
CA SER A 285 0.87 5.05 -15.71
C SER A 285 1.91 4.04 -15.20
N ARG A 286 3.20 4.30 -15.46
CA ARG A 286 4.33 3.46 -15.05
C ARG A 286 5.14 4.08 -13.92
N PHE A 287 5.02 5.38 -13.69
CA PHE A 287 5.77 6.07 -12.64
C PHE A 287 5.56 5.42 -11.28
N ARG A 288 6.67 5.23 -10.56
CA ARG A 288 6.66 4.64 -9.22
C ARG A 288 7.43 5.48 -8.22
N LEU A 289 8.65 5.88 -8.55
CA LEU A 289 9.49 6.60 -7.61
C LEU A 289 10.39 7.59 -8.34
N ALA A 290 10.65 8.73 -7.72
CA ALA A 290 11.76 9.61 -8.07
C ALA A 290 12.56 9.95 -6.81
N ARG A 291 13.89 10.04 -6.95
CA ARG A 291 14.82 10.43 -5.90
C ARG A 291 15.81 11.44 -6.47
N LEU A 292 16.10 12.46 -5.69
CA LEU A 292 16.99 13.56 -6.06
C LEU A 292 17.92 13.88 -4.90
N ALA A 293 19.19 14.14 -5.20
CA ALA A 293 20.13 14.78 -4.28
C ALA A 293 20.34 16.25 -4.71
N VAL A 294 20.35 17.16 -3.74
CA VAL A 294 20.56 18.59 -3.99
C VAL A 294 21.58 19.13 -3.01
N ASP A 295 22.63 19.78 -3.52
CA ASP A 295 23.53 20.60 -2.73
C ASP A 295 22.87 21.95 -2.46
N ILE A 296 22.56 22.18 -1.18
CA ILE A 296 21.88 23.39 -0.68
C ILE A 296 22.82 24.34 0.06
N SER A 297 24.15 24.11 0.02
CA SER A 297 25.15 24.94 0.70
C SER A 297 25.08 26.42 0.31
N ALA A 298 24.77 26.70 -0.95
CA ALA A 298 24.68 28.04 -1.52
C ALA A 298 23.25 28.49 -1.85
N ALA A 299 22.23 27.79 -1.34
CA ALA A 299 20.83 28.09 -1.64
C ALA A 299 20.35 29.39 -0.97
N ALA A 300 21.05 29.92 0.04
CA ALA A 300 20.84 31.26 0.61
C ALA A 300 19.35 31.61 0.93
N GLY A 301 18.59 30.65 1.47
CA GLY A 301 17.16 30.82 1.78
C GLY A 301 16.20 30.52 0.63
N ALA A 302 16.70 30.18 -0.56
CA ALA A 302 15.89 29.63 -1.64
C ALA A 302 15.34 28.25 -1.28
N GLN A 303 14.15 27.97 -1.82
CA GLN A 303 13.52 26.66 -1.85
C GLN A 303 13.92 25.95 -3.13
N VAL A 304 14.59 24.80 -3.00
CA VAL A 304 15.05 24.01 -4.14
C VAL A 304 14.71 22.54 -3.94
N GLY A 305 14.32 21.85 -5.00
CA GLY A 305 13.97 20.44 -4.88
C GLY A 305 13.34 19.81 -6.09
N LEU A 306 12.45 18.86 -5.82
CA LEU A 306 11.86 17.91 -6.77
C LEU A 306 10.36 18.14 -6.88
N GLU A 307 9.83 18.15 -8.09
CA GLU A 307 8.39 18.21 -8.37
C GLU A 307 7.93 17.09 -9.30
N LEU A 308 6.68 16.68 -9.10
CA LEU A 308 5.98 15.72 -9.96
C LEU A 308 4.59 16.28 -10.28
N LEU A 309 4.38 16.64 -11.54
CA LEU A 309 3.17 17.29 -12.04
C LEU A 309 2.50 16.46 -13.13
N ASP A 310 1.22 16.69 -13.40
CA ASP A 310 0.56 16.20 -14.61
C ASP A 310 1.14 16.87 -15.87
N GLY A 311 0.91 16.29 -17.05
CA GLY A 311 1.40 16.84 -18.32
C GLY A 311 0.91 18.27 -18.59
N ALA A 312 -0.27 18.64 -18.08
CA ALA A 312 -0.81 20.00 -18.17
C ALA A 312 -0.24 20.97 -17.11
N ARG A 313 0.53 20.46 -16.13
CA ARG A 313 1.12 21.20 -15.00
C ARG A 313 0.09 22.01 -14.23
N LYS A 314 -1.08 21.42 -14.01
CA LYS A 314 -2.18 21.94 -13.20
C LYS A 314 -2.37 21.16 -11.91
N ASN A 315 -1.80 19.96 -11.80
CA ASN A 315 -1.95 19.10 -10.64
C ASN A 315 -0.62 18.44 -10.31
N GLY A 316 -0.30 18.30 -9.02
CA GLY A 316 0.94 17.64 -8.63
C GLY A 316 1.40 17.98 -7.22
N VAL A 317 2.65 17.67 -6.94
CA VAL A 317 3.30 17.99 -5.66
C VAL A 317 4.74 18.46 -5.90
N ALA A 318 5.26 19.23 -4.95
CA ALA A 318 6.66 19.61 -4.87
C ALA A 318 7.18 19.34 -3.46
N ILE A 319 8.43 18.87 -3.36
CA ILE A 319 9.22 18.80 -2.12
C ILE A 319 10.42 19.71 -2.29
N ALA A 320 10.72 20.52 -1.28
CA ALA A 320 11.88 21.41 -1.24
C ALA A 320 12.68 21.22 0.04
N ALA A 321 13.97 21.51 -0.05
CA ALA A 321 14.76 21.96 1.08
C ALA A 321 14.92 23.49 1.02
N ILE A 322 15.08 24.12 2.18
CA ILE A 322 15.46 25.53 2.29
C ILE A 322 16.90 25.60 2.77
N GLY A 323 17.74 26.38 2.09
CA GLY A 323 19.12 26.60 2.53
C GLY A 323 19.19 27.08 3.98
N GLY A 324 19.89 26.32 4.83
CA GLY A 324 20.05 26.63 6.25
C GLY A 324 18.92 26.14 7.18
N GLN A 325 17.88 25.49 6.65
CA GLN A 325 16.85 24.85 7.48
C GLN A 325 17.05 23.33 7.55
N PRO A 326 16.85 22.71 8.73
CA PRO A 326 17.13 21.28 8.92
C PRO A 326 15.99 20.37 8.46
N ARG A 327 15.01 20.86 7.69
CA ARG A 327 13.80 20.10 7.34
C ARG A 327 13.42 20.25 5.88
N LEU A 328 12.80 19.19 5.35
CA LEU A 328 12.11 19.25 4.07
C LEU A 328 10.72 19.86 4.24
N GLN A 329 10.24 20.51 3.19
CA GLN A 329 8.89 21.03 3.08
C GLN A 329 8.23 20.50 1.81
N TRP A 330 6.91 20.51 1.77
CA TRP A 330 6.15 20.13 0.59
C TRP A 330 4.95 21.05 0.37
N ARG A 331 4.45 21.06 -0.86
CA ARG A 331 3.18 21.72 -1.21
C ARG A 331 2.48 20.97 -2.34
N GLN A 332 1.17 21.15 -2.43
CA GLN A 332 0.34 20.59 -3.49
C GLN A 332 0.05 21.65 -4.56
N LEU A 333 0.04 21.24 -5.82
CA LEU A 333 -0.55 21.97 -6.93
C LEU A 333 -1.92 21.37 -7.23
N ALA A 334 -2.97 22.18 -7.24
CA ALA A 334 -4.31 21.75 -7.61
C ALA A 334 -4.97 22.81 -8.50
N SER A 335 -5.48 22.39 -9.66
CA SER A 335 -6.12 23.26 -10.65
C SER A 335 -5.26 24.51 -11.00
N GLY A 336 -3.94 24.34 -11.07
CA GLY A 336 -2.98 25.38 -11.40
C GLY A 336 -2.66 26.36 -10.27
N ARG A 337 -3.08 26.08 -9.03
CA ARG A 337 -2.75 26.90 -7.85
C ARG A 337 -1.96 26.11 -6.82
N TRP A 338 -0.82 26.68 -6.41
CA TRP A 338 0.00 26.12 -5.35
C TRP A 338 -0.61 26.42 -3.97
N ALA A 339 -0.66 25.39 -3.13
CA ALA A 339 -0.93 25.56 -1.71
C ALA A 339 0.30 26.10 -0.97
N GLU A 340 0.09 26.49 0.29
CA GLU A 340 1.19 26.85 1.20
C GLU A 340 2.13 25.67 1.47
N TRP A 341 3.38 26.00 1.78
CA TRP A 341 4.39 25.03 2.19
C TRP A 341 4.06 24.45 3.57
N ARG A 342 4.26 23.13 3.70
CA ARG A 342 4.07 22.37 4.93
C ARG A 342 5.33 21.60 5.25
N GLU A 343 5.69 21.53 6.51
CA GLU A 343 6.87 20.77 6.94
C GLU A 343 6.65 19.26 6.78
N LEU A 344 7.71 18.57 6.37
CA LEU A 344 7.84 17.12 6.48
C LEU A 344 8.64 16.77 7.75
N PRO A 345 8.42 15.59 8.34
CA PRO A 345 9.14 15.15 9.53
C PRO A 345 10.59 14.71 9.25
N TYR A 346 11.10 14.91 8.03
CA TYR A 346 12.41 14.42 7.59
C TYR A 346 13.49 15.47 7.81
N VAL A 347 14.58 15.05 8.45
CA VAL A 347 15.71 15.91 8.77
C VAL A 347 16.70 15.94 7.61
N VAL A 348 17.12 17.14 7.22
CA VAL A 348 18.22 17.36 6.29
C VAL A 348 19.52 17.46 7.11
N ALA A 349 20.42 16.50 6.92
CA ALA A 349 21.73 16.50 7.58
C ALA A 349 22.80 17.10 6.66
N GLY A 350 23.49 18.15 7.13
CA GLY A 350 24.58 18.78 6.39
C GLY A 350 24.09 19.67 5.24
N THR A 351 24.85 19.70 4.14
CA THR A 351 24.61 20.56 2.98
C THR A 351 23.94 19.86 1.81
N THR A 352 23.64 18.57 1.93
CA THR A 352 23.00 17.78 0.87
C THR A 352 21.63 17.34 1.33
N ALA A 353 20.59 17.79 0.63
CA ALA A 353 19.23 17.33 0.84
C ALA A 353 18.92 16.18 -0.13
N VAL A 354 18.44 15.05 0.40
CA VAL A 354 17.90 13.95 -0.41
C VAL A 354 16.39 13.98 -0.31
N MET A 355 15.70 13.92 -1.45
CA MET A 355 14.25 13.96 -1.53
C MET A 355 13.77 12.76 -2.33
N ALA A 356 12.66 12.15 -1.91
CA ALA A 356 12.06 11.02 -2.60
C ALA A 356 10.54 11.15 -2.69
N LEU A 357 10.00 11.01 -3.90
CA LEU A 357 8.58 10.92 -4.21
C LEU A 357 8.23 9.49 -4.58
N ASP A 358 7.30 8.85 -3.85
CA ASP A 358 6.74 7.53 -4.14
C ASP A 358 5.29 7.68 -4.62
N PHE A 359 4.94 7.01 -5.71
CA PHE A 359 3.58 6.88 -6.22
C PHE A 359 3.09 5.43 -6.07
N SER A 360 2.25 5.21 -5.07
CA SER A 360 1.69 3.90 -4.74
C SER A 360 0.21 4.00 -4.39
N GLY A 361 -0.59 3.02 -4.85
CA GLY A 361 -2.03 2.98 -4.60
C GLY A 361 -2.82 4.23 -5.05
N GLY A 362 -2.35 4.94 -6.09
CA GLY A 362 -2.97 6.18 -6.56
C GLY A 362 -2.63 7.43 -5.74
N ARG A 363 -1.68 7.34 -4.80
CA ARG A 363 -1.31 8.44 -3.92
C ARG A 363 0.18 8.74 -4.07
N VAL A 364 0.53 10.01 -3.88
CA VAL A 364 1.90 10.49 -3.82
C VAL A 364 2.32 10.61 -2.35
N PHE A 365 3.48 10.07 -2.03
CA PHE A 365 4.11 10.11 -0.72
C PHE A 365 5.48 10.74 -0.82
N ALA A 366 5.90 11.45 0.23
CA ALA A 366 7.32 11.70 0.48
C ALA A 366 7.86 10.54 1.31
N ALA A 367 8.93 9.87 0.87
CA ALA A 367 9.60 8.84 1.64
C ALA A 367 10.80 9.42 2.39
N ASP A 368 11.06 8.95 3.61
CA ASP A 368 12.28 9.30 4.34
C ASP A 368 13.50 8.71 3.59
N PRO A 369 14.50 9.53 3.23
CA PRO A 369 15.73 9.03 2.61
C PRO A 369 16.49 8.01 3.47
N ALA A 370 16.37 8.08 4.80
CA ALA A 370 17.02 7.18 5.74
C ALA A 370 16.21 5.90 5.98
N ASP A 371 14.88 5.97 5.85
CA ASP A 371 13.97 4.83 5.95
C ASP A 371 12.84 4.92 4.91
N PRO A 372 12.99 4.30 3.73
CA PRO A 372 11.98 4.36 2.66
C PRO A 372 10.59 3.83 3.05
N LEU A 373 10.45 3.14 4.18
CA LEU A 373 9.17 2.64 4.70
C LEU A 373 8.43 3.70 5.51
N GLN A 374 9.17 4.65 6.09
CA GLN A 374 8.61 5.83 6.71
C GLN A 374 8.20 6.82 5.61
N ARG A 375 6.89 6.92 5.38
CA ARG A 375 6.33 7.73 4.31
C ARG A 375 5.20 8.62 4.81
N THR A 376 5.17 9.85 4.29
CA THR A 376 4.17 10.87 4.58
C THR A 376 3.33 11.06 3.33
N GLN A 377 2.02 10.80 3.43
CA GLN A 377 1.12 11.02 2.31
C GLN A 377 1.03 12.52 2.01
N LEU A 378 1.28 12.90 0.75
CA LEU A 378 1.21 14.28 0.29
C LEU A 378 -0.14 14.56 -0.38
N SER A 379 -0.50 13.76 -1.38
CA SER A 379 -1.67 14.02 -2.20
C SER A 379 -2.17 12.78 -2.94
N ASP A 380 -3.40 12.82 -3.43
CA ASP A 380 -3.99 11.87 -4.38
C ASP A 380 -4.38 12.55 -5.71
N VAL A 381 -3.92 13.79 -5.94
CA VAL A 381 -4.33 14.60 -7.10
C VAL A 381 -3.97 13.97 -8.45
N LEU A 382 -2.90 13.17 -8.49
CA LEU A 382 -2.47 12.45 -9.69
C LEU A 382 -3.18 11.10 -9.89
N ALA A 383 -4.02 10.64 -8.94
CA ALA A 383 -4.67 9.32 -9.00
C ALA A 383 -5.50 9.10 -10.28
N ARG A 384 -6.06 10.18 -10.83
CA ARG A 384 -7.00 10.16 -11.97
C ARG A 384 -6.39 10.74 -13.24
N VAL A 385 -5.14 11.21 -13.18
CA VAL A 385 -4.46 11.82 -14.32
C VAL A 385 -3.89 10.70 -15.19
N GLN A 386 -4.25 10.70 -16.46
CA GLN A 386 -3.70 9.80 -17.47
C GLN A 386 -2.64 10.50 -18.32
N GLY A 387 -1.82 9.70 -19.00
CA GLY A 387 -0.78 10.19 -19.90
C GLY A 387 0.54 10.46 -19.22
N ASP A 388 1.35 11.29 -19.86
CA ASP A 388 2.68 11.66 -19.37
C ASP A 388 2.58 12.71 -18.27
N TRP A 389 3.50 12.58 -17.32
CA TRP A 389 3.70 13.48 -16.19
C TRP A 389 5.01 14.25 -16.40
N SER A 390 5.13 15.39 -15.73
CA SER A 390 6.35 16.19 -15.70
C SER A 390 7.08 15.91 -14.39
N LEU A 391 8.25 15.29 -14.50
CA LEU A 391 9.19 15.14 -13.39
C LEU A 391 10.25 16.24 -13.54
N GLY A 392 10.47 17.05 -12.51
CA GLY A 392 11.37 18.17 -12.64
C GLY A 392 12.10 18.55 -11.37
N VAL A 393 13.20 19.26 -11.55
CA VAL A 393 13.87 19.99 -10.48
C VAL A 393 13.49 21.46 -10.56
N PHE A 394 13.44 22.13 -9.42
CA PHE A 394 13.06 23.54 -9.38
C PHE A 394 13.82 24.32 -8.32
N GLY A 395 13.77 25.64 -8.45
CA GLY A 395 14.18 26.57 -7.42
C GLY A 395 13.37 27.87 -7.43
N THR A 396 13.18 28.45 -6.25
CA THR A 396 12.51 29.74 -6.06
C THR A 396 12.99 30.43 -4.79
N ALA A 397 12.99 31.76 -4.79
CA ALA A 397 13.38 32.57 -3.64
C ALA A 397 12.56 33.87 -3.59
N ALA A 398 12.76 34.67 -2.55
CA ALA A 398 12.26 36.03 -2.55
C ALA A 398 12.98 36.88 -3.63
N PRO A 399 12.31 37.85 -4.26
CA PRO A 399 12.96 38.77 -5.18
C PRO A 399 14.22 39.43 -4.61
N GLY A 400 15.25 39.58 -5.44
CA GLY A 400 16.56 40.13 -5.06
C GLY A 400 17.49 39.13 -4.37
N THR A 401 17.03 37.90 -4.10
CA THR A 401 17.87 36.87 -3.48
C THR A 401 18.82 36.27 -4.51
N ALA A 402 20.12 36.38 -4.26
CA ALA A 402 21.14 35.62 -4.97
C ALA A 402 21.21 34.20 -4.39
N TRP A 403 21.07 33.18 -5.23
CA TRP A 403 21.11 31.79 -4.78
C TRP A 403 21.72 30.88 -5.83
N LYS A 404 22.24 29.74 -5.35
CA LYS A 404 22.77 28.66 -6.18
C LYS A 404 22.37 27.32 -5.60
N ALA A 405 21.90 26.42 -6.45
CA ALA A 405 21.73 25.01 -6.10
C ALA A 405 22.30 24.13 -7.20
N SER A 406 22.87 23.01 -6.77
CA SER A 406 23.40 21.99 -7.67
C SER A 406 22.63 20.69 -7.45
N PHE A 407 21.93 20.28 -8.49
CA PHE A 407 21.12 19.08 -8.55
C PHE A 407 21.98 17.93 -9.06
N ASP A 408 21.89 16.82 -8.36
CA ASP A 408 22.72 15.63 -8.57
C ASP A 408 21.84 14.39 -8.46
N ASP A 409 22.25 13.32 -9.13
CA ASP A 409 21.70 11.98 -8.94
C ASP A 409 20.16 11.88 -9.04
N LEU A 410 19.55 12.51 -10.06
CA LEU A 410 18.12 12.34 -10.30
C LEU A 410 17.87 10.93 -10.84
N ARG A 411 17.21 10.11 -10.03
CA ARG A 411 16.81 8.74 -10.41
C ARG A 411 15.32 8.61 -10.38
N TRP A 412 14.74 7.95 -11.37
CA TRP A 412 13.34 7.55 -11.29
C TRP A 412 13.15 6.10 -11.73
N ARG A 413 12.07 5.51 -11.22
CA ARG A 413 11.69 4.13 -11.46
C ARG A 413 10.35 4.08 -12.16
N LEU A 414 10.32 3.31 -13.23
CA LEU A 414 9.12 3.01 -13.99
C LEU A 414 8.83 1.51 -13.87
N ARG A 415 7.58 1.17 -13.58
CA ARG A 415 7.09 -0.21 -13.69
C ARG A 415 7.36 -0.75 -15.10
N PRO A 416 7.52 -2.06 -15.29
CA PRO A 416 7.68 -2.64 -16.61
C PRO A 416 6.45 -2.37 -17.48
N ASP A 417 6.65 -2.35 -18.80
CA ASP A 417 5.52 -2.33 -19.74
C ASP A 417 4.66 -3.59 -19.53
N LYS A 418 3.34 -3.41 -19.45
CA LYS A 418 2.42 -4.55 -19.47
C LYS A 418 2.51 -5.16 -20.87
N LYS A 419 3.13 -6.34 -20.97
CA LYS A 419 3.13 -7.16 -22.19
C LYS A 419 1.73 -7.64 -22.53
#